data_AF-A0A3M1Y470-F1
#
_entry.id   AF-A0A3M1Y470-F1
#
_cell.length_a   1.000
_cell.length_b   1.000
_cell.length_c   1.000
_cell.angle_alpha   90.00
_cell.angle_beta   90.00
_cell.angle_gamma   90.00
#
_symmetry.space_group_name_H-M   'P 1'
#
loop_
_entity.id
_entity.type
_entity.pdbx_description
1 polymer ?
#
loop_
_entity_poly.entity_id
_entity_poly.type
_entity_poly.pdbx_seq_one_letter_code
_entity_poly.pdbx_strand_id
1 'polypeptide(L)'
;MKNVCSHPVFRAILCSLLVFSGPALRAQLFRNFDNSAVPDNACGSNELEIPTEVSGVGKLNLAEDKGVVVIFNMTYTYVGDIKISLESPAGTRVLLFNRHGGGGDNFQVTYFAYWDNLDPISAGTAPFYYYFNPDESLTAFDGEIAEGTWKVIVCDAASGDVGTMGTVSLVFNNTGYFK
;
A
#
# COMPACT_ATOMS: atom_id res chain seq x y z
N MET A 1 -63.18 8.98 19.80
CA MET A 1 -63.63 8.12 18.68
C MET A 1 -63.89 9.00 17.46
N LYS A 2 -63.47 8.54 16.26
CA LYS A 2 -63.56 9.14 14.90
C LYS A 2 -62.34 9.93 14.39
N ASN A 3 -61.35 9.16 13.91
CA ASN A 3 -60.72 9.15 12.59
C ASN A 3 -60.90 10.30 11.55
N VAL A 4 -59.72 10.71 11.03
CA VAL A 4 -59.29 10.95 9.63
C VAL A 4 -59.14 12.39 9.08
N CYS A 5 -57.94 12.61 8.53
CA CYS A 5 -57.27 13.80 7.99
C CYS A 5 -57.90 14.46 6.74
N SER A 6 -57.63 15.76 6.54
CA SER A 6 -57.05 16.32 5.28
C SER A 6 -57.06 17.86 5.25
N HIS A 7 -55.88 18.49 5.33
CA HIS A 7 -55.56 19.65 4.49
C HIS A 7 -54.05 19.93 4.55
N PRO A 8 -53.39 20.16 3.41
CA PRO A 8 -51.94 20.30 3.36
C PRO A 8 -51.52 21.73 3.71
N VAL A 9 -50.21 21.88 3.91
CA VAL A 9 -49.45 23.12 4.08
C VAL A 9 -49.28 23.61 5.52
N PHE A 10 -48.54 22.83 6.32
CA PHE A 10 -47.64 23.41 7.32
C PHE A 10 -46.27 22.73 7.18
N ARG A 11 -45.28 23.51 6.74
CA ARG A 11 -43.87 23.13 6.69
C ARG A 11 -43.40 22.82 8.11
N ALA A 12 -43.20 21.54 8.41
CA ALA A 12 -42.37 21.14 9.55
C ALA A 12 -40.91 21.15 9.09
N ILE A 13 -40.15 22.15 9.55
CA ILE A 13 -38.69 22.07 9.57
C ILE A 13 -38.35 21.06 10.66
N LEU A 14 -38.23 19.78 10.28
CA LEU A 14 -37.50 18.83 11.12
C LEU A 14 -36.02 19.09 10.88
N CYS A 15 -35.38 19.66 11.89
CA CYS A 15 -33.93 19.71 12.03
C CYS A 15 -33.44 18.27 12.16
N SER A 16 -33.20 17.60 11.03
CA SER A 16 -32.47 16.35 10.99
C SER A 16 -31.04 16.67 11.41
N LEU A 17 -30.71 16.44 12.68
CA LEU A 17 -29.35 16.18 13.09
C LEU A 17 -28.90 14.94 12.33
N LEU A 18 -28.33 15.15 11.14
CA LEU A 18 -27.39 14.22 10.54
C LEU A 18 -26.19 14.23 11.48
N VAL A 19 -26.22 13.33 12.47
CA VAL A 19 -24.97 12.83 13.00
C VAL A 19 -24.34 12.04 11.86
N PHE A 20 -23.55 12.72 11.03
CA PHE A 20 -22.50 12.02 10.31
C PHE A 20 -21.58 11.47 11.41
N SER A 21 -21.81 10.21 11.80
CA SER A 21 -20.73 9.41 12.34
C SER A 21 -19.75 9.25 11.19
N GLY A 22 -18.88 10.24 11.01
CA GLY A 22 -17.70 10.07 10.17
C GLY A 22 -16.99 8.81 10.68
N PRO A 23 -16.51 7.93 9.79
CA PRO A 23 -15.71 6.80 10.26
C PRO A 23 -14.58 7.38 11.10
N ALA A 24 -14.46 6.94 12.35
CA ALA A 24 -13.24 7.18 13.11
C ALA A 24 -12.10 6.57 12.27
N LEU A 25 -11.29 7.42 11.62
CA LEU A 25 -10.25 6.98 10.69
C LEU A 25 -9.19 6.19 11.46
N ARG A 26 -9.37 4.87 11.51
CA ARG A 26 -8.27 3.94 11.72
C ARG A 26 -7.46 3.82 10.43
N ALA A 27 -6.27 3.23 10.51
CA ALA A 27 -5.51 2.87 9.33
C ALA A 27 -6.39 2.08 8.33
N GLN A 28 -6.36 2.47 7.07
CA GLN A 28 -7.13 1.86 5.98
C GLN A 28 -6.23 0.86 5.28
N LEU A 29 -6.75 -0.35 5.05
CA LEU A 29 -6.01 -1.45 4.42
C LEU A 29 -6.66 -1.82 3.10
N PHE A 30 -5.85 -1.82 2.04
CA PHE A 30 -6.21 -2.28 0.71
C PHE A 30 -5.29 -3.44 0.37
N ARG A 31 -5.83 -4.53 -0.16
CA ARG A 31 -5.08 -5.75 -0.42
C ARG A 31 -5.39 -6.27 -1.80
N ASN A 32 -4.36 -6.75 -2.48
CA ASN A 32 -4.49 -7.60 -3.64
C ASN A 32 -3.68 -8.89 -3.46
N PHE A 33 -4.15 -9.94 -4.12
CA PHE A 33 -3.46 -11.21 -4.24
C PHE A 33 -3.24 -11.50 -5.72
N ASP A 34 -2.02 -11.89 -6.06
CA ASP A 34 -1.65 -12.25 -7.40
C ASP A 34 -0.79 -13.52 -7.34
N ASN A 35 -0.97 -14.44 -8.28
CA ASN A 35 -0.21 -15.69 -8.38
C ASN A 35 0.49 -15.81 -9.74
N SER A 36 0.72 -14.67 -10.39
CA SER A 36 1.44 -14.59 -11.65
C SER A 36 2.92 -14.84 -11.41
N ALA A 37 3.57 -15.45 -12.40
CA ALA A 37 5.02 -15.55 -12.40
C ALA A 37 5.63 -14.16 -12.60
N VAL A 38 6.72 -13.87 -11.89
CA VAL A 38 7.54 -12.69 -12.16
C VAL A 38 8.27 -12.93 -13.50
N PRO A 39 8.12 -12.05 -14.51
CA PRO A 39 8.84 -12.21 -15.77
C PRO A 39 10.36 -12.11 -15.58
N ASP A 40 11.06 -13.14 -16.06
CA ASP A 40 12.53 -13.30 -15.97
C ASP A 40 13.27 -12.21 -16.76
N ASN A 41 14.30 -11.61 -16.16
CA ASN A 41 15.14 -10.54 -16.73
C ASN A 41 14.37 -9.42 -17.46
N ALA A 42 13.27 -8.93 -16.86
CA ALA A 42 12.29 -8.08 -17.54
C ALA A 42 12.22 -6.63 -17.03
N CYS A 43 13.09 -6.22 -16.10
CA CYS A 43 13.12 -4.83 -15.61
C CYS A 43 13.18 -3.80 -16.78
N GLY A 44 12.29 -2.81 -16.75
CA GLY A 44 12.16 -1.78 -17.79
C GLY A 44 11.51 -2.21 -19.11
N SER A 45 11.06 -3.46 -19.25
CA SER A 45 10.43 -3.96 -20.48
C SER A 45 9.07 -4.64 -20.27
N ASN A 46 8.97 -5.54 -19.28
CA ASN A 46 7.75 -6.26 -18.94
C ASN A 46 7.70 -6.57 -17.45
N GLU A 47 7.67 -5.51 -16.64
CA GLU A 47 7.59 -5.61 -15.18
C GLU A 47 6.20 -6.11 -14.75
N LEU A 48 6.14 -6.89 -13.67
CA LEU A 48 4.88 -7.35 -13.13
C LEU A 48 4.26 -6.24 -12.27
N GLU A 49 3.12 -5.72 -12.71
CA GLU A 49 2.35 -4.73 -11.96
C GLU A 49 1.23 -5.40 -11.16
N ILE A 50 1.17 -5.14 -9.85
CA ILE A 50 0.09 -5.56 -8.97
C ILE A 50 -0.78 -4.33 -8.63
N PRO A 51 -1.87 -4.09 -9.37
CA PRO A 51 -2.73 -2.93 -9.14
C PRO A 51 -3.54 -3.12 -7.85
N THR A 52 -3.70 -2.07 -7.06
CA THR A 52 -4.52 -2.04 -5.85
C THR A 52 -5.38 -0.80 -5.88
N GLU A 53 -6.70 -0.97 -5.95
CA GLU A 53 -7.65 0.14 -5.91
C GLU A 53 -7.76 0.70 -4.49
N VAL A 54 -7.44 1.98 -4.34
CA VAL A 54 -7.50 2.71 -3.07
C VAL A 54 -8.63 3.72 -3.12
N SER A 55 -9.46 3.72 -2.08
CA SER A 55 -10.53 4.72 -1.93
C SER A 55 -10.84 5.07 -0.48
N GLY A 56 -11.28 6.30 -0.23
CA GLY A 56 -11.67 6.79 1.10
C GLY A 56 -10.50 7.24 1.99
N VAL A 57 -9.28 7.32 1.46
CA VAL A 57 -8.07 7.79 2.17
C VAL A 57 -7.98 9.31 2.12
N GLY A 58 -8.30 9.91 0.96
CA GLY A 58 -8.18 11.36 0.72
C GLY A 58 -6.74 11.82 0.53
N LYS A 59 -6.46 13.07 0.94
CA LYS A 59 -5.12 13.66 0.81
C LYS A 59 -4.17 13.08 1.85
N LEU A 60 -2.99 12.65 1.42
CA LEU A 60 -1.92 12.17 2.28
C LEU A 60 -1.29 13.32 3.06
N ASN A 61 -1.02 13.04 4.33
CA ASN A 61 -0.24 13.87 5.22
C ASN A 61 0.68 12.94 6.01
N LEU A 62 1.90 12.77 5.52
CA LEU A 62 2.88 11.80 6.00
C LEU A 62 3.80 12.37 7.07
N ALA A 63 3.43 13.50 7.68
CA ALA A 63 4.09 14.00 8.89
C ALA A 63 3.71 13.16 10.11
N GLU A 64 4.67 12.94 11.02
CA GLU A 64 4.50 12.37 12.37
C GLU A 64 3.61 11.12 12.48
N ASP A 65 4.19 9.93 12.70
CA ASP A 65 3.48 8.66 12.98
C ASP A 65 2.35 8.27 11.99
N LYS A 66 2.23 9.00 10.87
CA LYS A 66 1.40 8.77 9.68
C LYS A 66 2.28 8.28 8.56
N GLY A 67 1.67 7.74 7.51
CA GLY A 67 2.46 6.97 6.56
C GLY A 67 1.65 6.15 5.56
N VAL A 68 2.43 5.59 4.65
CA VAL A 68 2.06 4.46 3.80
C VAL A 68 2.93 3.29 4.25
N VAL A 69 2.35 2.11 4.37
CA VAL A 69 3.10 0.86 4.61
C VAL A 69 2.75 -0.13 3.51
N VAL A 70 3.76 -0.74 2.90
CA VAL A 70 3.60 -1.82 1.93
C VAL A 70 3.92 -3.14 2.62
N ILE A 71 2.91 -4.00 2.75
CA ILE A 71 3.06 -5.36 3.25
C ILE A 71 3.19 -6.28 2.05
N PHE A 72 4.30 -6.99 1.95
CA PHE A 72 4.70 -7.73 0.78
C PHE A 72 5.03 -9.18 1.13
N ASN A 73 4.51 -10.13 0.35
CA ASN A 73 4.81 -11.54 0.49
C ASN A 73 4.94 -12.18 -0.90
N MET A 74 6.05 -12.85 -1.14
CA MET A 74 6.38 -13.44 -2.43
C MET A 74 7.29 -14.66 -2.24
N THR A 75 7.02 -15.71 -3.01
CA THR A 75 7.90 -16.89 -3.09
C THR A 75 8.82 -16.72 -4.29
N TYR A 76 10.13 -16.72 -4.07
CA TYR A 76 11.12 -16.47 -5.12
C TYR A 76 12.49 -17.06 -4.73
N THR A 77 13.21 -17.64 -5.69
CA THR A 77 14.43 -18.44 -5.45
C THR A 77 15.72 -17.64 -5.36
N TYR A 78 15.71 -16.37 -5.79
CA TYR A 78 16.90 -15.50 -5.69
C TYR A 78 16.53 -14.03 -5.51
N VAL A 79 16.33 -13.59 -4.26
CA VAL A 79 15.84 -12.22 -4.00
C VAL A 79 16.84 -11.13 -4.40
N GLY A 80 18.13 -11.47 -4.55
CA GLY A 80 19.17 -10.58 -5.04
C GLY A 80 18.97 -10.10 -6.50
N ASP A 81 18.01 -10.66 -7.23
CA ASP A 81 17.68 -10.20 -8.58
C ASP A 81 16.42 -9.35 -8.65
N ILE A 82 15.69 -9.27 -7.54
CA ILE A 82 14.42 -8.56 -7.48
C ILE A 82 14.61 -7.06 -7.26
N LYS A 83 13.78 -6.28 -7.95
CA LYS A 83 13.47 -4.91 -7.58
C LYS A 83 11.97 -4.75 -7.32
N ILE A 84 11.63 -3.93 -6.33
CA ILE A 84 10.25 -3.64 -5.95
C ILE A 84 10.09 -2.12 -5.91
N SER A 85 9.07 -1.59 -6.57
CA SER A 85 8.68 -0.18 -6.50
C SER A 85 7.22 -0.04 -6.09
N LEU A 86 6.88 1.09 -5.47
CA LEU A 86 5.50 1.55 -5.32
C LEU A 86 5.27 2.75 -6.25
N GLU A 87 4.21 2.70 -7.04
CA GLU A 87 3.76 3.80 -7.90
C GLU A 87 2.37 4.27 -7.45
N SER A 88 2.23 5.58 -7.25
CA SER A 88 0.97 6.22 -6.88
C SER A 88 0.08 6.50 -8.10
N PRO A 89 -1.22 6.78 -7.91
CA PRO A 89 -2.11 7.21 -8.99
C PRO A 89 -1.65 8.49 -9.70
N ALA A 90 -0.84 9.32 -9.03
CA ALA A 90 -0.25 10.53 -9.60
C ALA A 90 0.98 10.26 -10.48
N GLY A 91 1.48 9.01 -10.51
CA GLY A 91 2.65 8.59 -11.26
C GLY A 91 3.98 8.76 -10.50
N THR A 92 3.94 9.18 -9.23
CA THR A 92 5.14 9.18 -8.38
C THR A 92 5.55 7.74 -8.12
N ARG A 93 6.83 7.43 -8.35
CA ARG A 93 7.38 6.08 -8.16
C ARG A 93 8.53 6.11 -7.16
N VAL A 94 8.50 5.20 -6.19
CA VAL A 94 9.48 5.06 -5.10
C VAL A 94 10.05 3.64 -5.10
N LEU A 95 11.37 3.52 -5.05
CA LEU A 95 12.08 2.25 -4.95
C LEU A 95 12.04 1.70 -3.52
N LEU A 96 11.42 0.55 -3.32
CA LEU A 96 11.31 -0.09 -2.01
C LEU A 96 12.47 -1.03 -1.71
N PHE A 97 12.89 -1.78 -2.73
CA PHE A 97 13.88 -2.84 -2.64
C PHE A 97 14.66 -2.93 -3.94
N ASN A 98 15.98 -3.01 -3.86
CA ASN A 98 16.86 -3.14 -5.02
C ASN A 98 17.96 -4.17 -4.75
N ARG A 99 17.66 -5.44 -5.05
CA ARG A 99 18.67 -6.50 -5.19
C ARG A 99 19.47 -6.77 -3.91
N HIS A 100 18.78 -6.75 -2.76
CA HIS A 100 19.39 -7.06 -1.45
C HIS A 100 19.28 -8.55 -1.12
N GLY A 101 19.93 -8.99 -0.04
CA GLY A 101 19.80 -10.36 0.49
C GLY A 101 20.62 -11.44 -0.24
N GLY A 102 21.34 -11.09 -1.31
CA GLY A 102 22.19 -12.02 -2.05
C GLY A 102 21.39 -13.17 -2.67
N GLY A 103 21.99 -14.37 -2.71
CA GLY A 103 21.33 -15.57 -3.22
C GLY A 103 20.42 -16.30 -2.23
N GLY A 104 19.76 -15.53 -1.35
CA GLY A 104 18.75 -16.08 -0.47
C GLY A 104 17.35 -16.03 -1.09
N ASP A 105 16.40 -16.66 -0.42
CA ASP A 105 15.07 -16.92 -0.97
C ASP A 105 13.98 -16.15 -0.23
N ASN A 106 12.92 -15.79 -0.95
CA ASN A 106 11.61 -15.35 -0.47
C ASN A 106 11.53 -14.01 0.29
N PHE A 107 10.30 -13.47 0.24
CA PHE A 107 9.81 -12.43 1.13
C PHE A 107 8.65 -13.01 1.94
N GLN A 108 8.82 -13.08 3.26
CA GLN A 108 7.82 -13.60 4.19
C GLN A 108 7.23 -12.44 4.97
N VAL A 109 6.07 -11.93 4.57
CA VAL A 109 5.37 -10.81 5.24
C VAL A 109 6.34 -9.68 5.62
N THR A 110 6.98 -9.10 4.62
CA THR A 110 7.89 -7.96 4.76
C THR A 110 7.09 -6.67 4.76
N TYR A 111 7.44 -5.73 5.62
CA TYR A 111 6.78 -4.44 5.77
C TYR A 111 7.77 -3.35 5.36
N PHE A 112 7.51 -2.67 4.24
CA PHE A 112 8.20 -1.45 3.89
C PHE A 112 7.47 -0.28 4.52
N ALA A 113 8.12 0.37 5.47
CA ALA A 113 7.62 1.53 6.20
C ALA A 113 8.74 2.55 6.35
N TYR A 114 8.41 3.83 6.54
CA TYR A 114 9.42 4.87 6.70
C TYR A 114 9.37 5.48 8.10
N TRP A 115 10.21 4.99 9.00
CA TRP A 115 10.34 5.46 10.39
C TRP A 115 11.81 5.52 10.84
N ASP A 116 12.15 6.47 11.71
CA ASP A 116 13.54 6.77 12.10
C ASP A 116 14.31 5.61 12.75
N ASN A 117 13.61 4.62 13.30
CA ASN A 117 14.19 3.52 14.09
C ASN A 117 14.13 2.14 13.41
N LEU A 118 13.78 2.08 12.12
CA LEU A 118 13.84 0.84 11.36
C LEU A 118 15.22 0.65 10.73
N ASP A 119 15.69 -0.60 10.72
CA ASP A 119 16.86 -0.97 9.95
C ASP A 119 16.59 -0.72 8.44
N PRO A 120 17.58 -0.23 7.69
CA PRO A 120 17.46 -0.13 6.25
C PRO A 120 17.31 -1.52 5.64
N ILE A 121 16.50 -1.65 4.59
CA ILE A 121 16.28 -2.92 3.89
C ILE A 121 17.58 -3.54 3.37
N SER A 122 18.57 -2.71 3.05
CA SER A 122 19.90 -3.13 2.61
C SER A 122 20.73 -3.86 3.67
N ALA A 123 20.39 -3.71 4.95
CA ALA A 123 20.99 -4.46 6.05
C ALA A 123 20.27 -5.79 6.34
N GLY A 124 19.08 -6.00 5.75
CA GLY A 124 18.32 -7.23 5.91
C GLY A 124 18.92 -8.41 5.13
N THR A 125 18.54 -9.62 5.54
CA THR A 125 18.93 -10.88 4.88
C THR A 125 17.69 -11.71 4.57
N ALA A 126 17.74 -12.49 3.49
CA ALA A 126 16.64 -13.37 3.13
C ALA A 126 16.50 -14.55 4.13
N PRO A 127 15.27 -15.09 4.35
CA PRO A 127 14.01 -14.53 3.89
C PRO A 127 13.72 -13.19 4.58
N PHE A 128 13.32 -12.19 3.80
CA PHE A 128 13.00 -10.88 4.37
C PHE A 128 11.69 -10.97 5.16
N TYR A 129 11.68 -10.43 6.38
CA TYR A 129 10.57 -10.49 7.32
C TYR A 129 10.60 -9.27 8.25
N TYR A 130 9.43 -8.88 8.79
CA TYR A 130 9.23 -7.68 9.61
C TYR A 130 9.45 -6.37 8.85
N TYR A 131 9.75 -5.30 9.58
CA TYR A 131 9.77 -3.92 9.13
C TYR A 131 11.17 -3.50 8.70
N PHE A 132 11.24 -2.85 7.54
CA PHE A 132 12.45 -2.22 7.03
C PHE A 132 12.15 -0.83 6.49
N ASN A 133 13.12 0.05 6.61
CA ASN A 133 13.17 1.28 5.82
C ASN A 133 13.46 0.92 4.35
N PRO A 134 12.61 1.31 3.39
CA PRO A 134 12.86 1.09 1.97
C PRO A 134 14.09 1.86 1.47
N ASP A 135 14.58 1.48 0.28
CA ASP A 135 15.73 2.15 -0.36
C ASP A 135 15.48 3.65 -0.62
N GLU A 136 14.25 4.03 -0.94
CA GLU A 136 13.82 5.42 -1.09
C GLU A 136 12.65 5.76 -0.14
N SER A 137 12.60 7.03 0.30
CA SER A 137 11.61 7.45 1.28
C SER A 137 10.18 7.47 0.74
N LEU A 138 9.25 6.91 1.52
CA LEU A 138 7.81 6.95 1.23
C LEU A 138 7.21 8.36 1.43
N THR A 139 7.94 9.32 2.01
CA THR A 139 7.46 10.72 2.10
C THR A 139 7.35 11.39 0.74
N ALA A 140 7.87 10.78 -0.33
CA ALA A 140 7.67 11.25 -1.69
C ALA A 140 6.18 11.35 -2.09
N PHE A 141 5.30 10.59 -1.42
CA PHE A 141 3.86 10.64 -1.64
C PHE A 141 3.15 11.71 -0.80
N ASP A 142 3.88 12.49 0.01
CA ASP A 142 3.25 13.48 0.89
C ASP A 142 2.49 14.55 0.11
N GLY A 143 1.27 14.84 0.55
CA GLY A 143 0.38 15.80 -0.09
C GLY A 143 -0.35 15.29 -1.33
N GLU A 144 -0.08 14.08 -1.82
CA GLU A 144 -0.85 13.49 -2.93
C GLU A 144 -2.27 13.09 -2.51
N ILE A 145 -3.17 12.96 -3.50
CA ILE A 145 -4.48 12.34 -3.28
C ILE A 145 -4.30 10.83 -3.46
N ALA A 146 -4.58 10.06 -2.42
CA ALA A 146 -4.38 8.61 -2.44
C ALA A 146 -5.43 7.83 -3.24
N GLU A 147 -6.52 8.49 -3.66
CA GLU A 147 -7.61 7.86 -4.41
C GLU A 147 -7.14 7.41 -5.80
N GLY A 148 -7.41 6.15 -6.13
CA GLY A 148 -7.12 5.54 -7.43
C GLY A 148 -6.27 4.28 -7.36
N THR A 149 -5.78 3.85 -8.52
CA THR A 149 -4.98 2.63 -8.65
C THR A 149 -3.54 2.90 -8.25
N TRP A 150 -3.10 2.30 -7.15
CA TRP A 150 -1.69 2.17 -6.80
C TRP A 150 -1.12 0.90 -7.42
N LYS A 151 0.16 0.90 -7.75
CA LYS A 151 0.82 -0.29 -8.29
C LYS A 151 2.02 -0.65 -7.44
N VAL A 152 2.08 -1.89 -6.96
CA VAL A 152 3.36 -2.48 -6.57
C VAL A 152 3.94 -3.15 -7.80
N ILE A 153 5.12 -2.70 -8.19
CA ILE A 153 5.78 -3.13 -9.43
C ILE A 153 6.97 -3.98 -9.03
N VAL A 154 6.99 -5.21 -9.51
CA VAL A 154 8.04 -6.19 -9.23
C VAL A 154 8.73 -6.53 -10.54
N CYS A 155 10.06 -6.46 -10.54
CA CYS A 155 10.84 -6.88 -11.68
C CYS A 155 12.03 -7.73 -11.26
N ASP A 156 12.31 -8.73 -12.08
CA ASP A 156 13.54 -9.51 -12.03
C ASP A 156 14.58 -8.88 -12.97
N ALA A 157 15.77 -8.64 -12.44
CA ALA A 157 16.88 -7.97 -13.10
C ALA A 157 17.99 -8.92 -13.58
N ALA A 158 17.81 -10.24 -13.43
CA ALA A 158 18.73 -11.24 -13.94
C ALA A 158 17.95 -12.38 -14.61
N SER A 159 18.70 -13.30 -15.23
CA SER A 159 18.11 -14.45 -15.93
C SER A 159 18.28 -15.73 -15.14
N GLY A 160 17.25 -16.58 -15.11
CA GLY A 160 17.35 -18.00 -14.77
C GLY A 160 16.56 -18.42 -13.54
N ASP A 161 16.20 -17.48 -12.68
CA ASP A 161 15.39 -17.71 -11.49
C ASP A 161 13.94 -17.28 -11.74
N VAL A 162 12.99 -18.03 -11.19
CA VAL A 162 11.58 -17.72 -11.33
C VAL A 162 10.88 -17.89 -10.00
N GLY A 163 9.90 -17.04 -9.77
CA GLY A 163 9.03 -17.14 -8.61
C GLY A 163 7.66 -16.59 -8.92
N THR A 164 6.79 -16.68 -7.94
CA THR A 164 5.39 -16.29 -8.06
C THR A 164 5.07 -15.24 -7.04
N MET A 165 4.30 -14.24 -7.47
CA MET A 165 3.73 -13.27 -6.56
C MET A 165 2.83 -13.95 -5.51
N GLY A 166 2.58 -13.21 -4.43
CA GLY A 166 1.63 -13.59 -3.41
C GLY A 166 0.74 -12.41 -3.04
N THR A 167 0.85 -11.92 -1.82
CA THR A 167 -0.01 -10.83 -1.34
C THR A 167 0.74 -9.51 -1.31
N VAL A 168 0.06 -8.45 -1.75
CA VAL A 168 0.42 -7.06 -1.52
C VAL A 168 -0.69 -6.42 -0.69
N SER A 169 -0.34 -5.70 0.37
CA SER A 169 -1.28 -4.81 1.06
C SER A 169 -0.70 -3.41 1.22
N LEU A 170 -1.50 -2.40 0.94
CA LEU A 170 -1.21 -1.01 1.21
C LEU A 170 -1.99 -0.58 2.44
N VAL A 171 -1.27 -0.03 3.42
CA VAL A 171 -1.88 0.53 4.63
C VAL A 171 -1.63 2.03 4.66
N PHE A 172 -2.71 2.80 4.75
CA PHE A 172 -2.68 4.25 4.87
C PHE A 172 -3.14 4.67 6.25
N ASN A 173 -2.38 5.49 6.95
CA ASN A 173 -2.80 6.07 8.22
C ASN A 173 -2.61 7.59 8.19
N ASN A 174 -3.72 8.32 8.18
CA ASN A 174 -3.73 9.79 8.24
C ASN A 174 -3.97 10.32 9.67
N THR A 175 -4.11 9.45 10.66
CA THR A 175 -4.50 9.80 12.04
C THR A 175 -3.41 9.64 13.09
N GLY A 176 -2.21 9.16 12.72
CA GLY A 176 -0.99 9.31 13.54
C GLY A 176 -0.69 8.16 14.51
N TYR A 177 -0.96 6.91 14.12
CA TYR A 177 -0.65 5.75 14.95
C TYR A 177 -0.19 4.57 14.10
N PHE A 178 1.03 4.65 13.56
CA PHE A 178 1.73 3.48 13.03
C PHE A 178 2.64 2.78 14.05
N LYS A 179 2.77 3.34 15.26
CA LYS A 179 3.55 2.76 16.36
C LYS A 179 2.74 1.76 17.19
#